data_AF-B8NYZ2-F1
#
_entry.id   AF-B8NYZ2-F1
#
_cell.length_a   1.000
_cell.length_b   1.000
_cell.length_c   1.000
_cell.angle_alpha   90.00
_cell.angle_beta   90.00
_cell.angle_gamma   90.00
#
_symmetry.space_group_name_H-M   'P 1'
#
loop_
_entity.id
_entity.type
_entity.pdbx_description
1 polymer ?
#
loop_
_entity_poly.entity_id
_entity_poly.type
_entity_poly.pdbx_seq_one_letter_code
_entity_poly.pdbx_strand_id
1 'polypeptide(L)'
;MLSSSLRSLGRNGPSIASRAFSSSSSAYAAEVKSLGVIGAGQMGLGIALVAAQKAQVPVTLVDNSQASLDKGLKFADKLLDKDVSKERITREVADTVRSRITTSLKMDDLSSADFVIEAVPEIPDLKSSIFKQLAQIAPKHAILATNTSSISITKIAAATTTNPTDLQAPSRVISTHFMNPVPIQKGVEIISGLQTSQETIDTAIAFVQRMGKIASVSADSPGFLANRILMPYINEAIICLETGVGAREDIDNIMKNGTNVPMGPLTLADFIGLDTCLAIMNVLHQETGDSKYRPSGLLKRMVDAGWMGKKTGKGFYEY
;
A
#
# COMPACT_ATOMS: atom_id res chain seq x y z
N MET A 1 -30.33 -40.03 -64.91
CA MET A 1 -29.71 -41.02 -63.99
C MET A 1 -28.35 -40.50 -63.58
N LEU A 2 -28.00 -40.67 -62.30
CA LEU A 2 -26.73 -40.33 -61.61
C LEU A 2 -26.59 -38.83 -61.24
N SER A 3 -27.04 -38.44 -60.04
CA SER A 3 -26.28 -38.46 -58.78
C SER A 3 -25.46 -37.17 -58.58
N SER A 4 -26.09 -36.13 -58.00
CA SER A 4 -25.40 -34.96 -57.46
C SER A 4 -25.19 -35.13 -55.95
N SER A 5 -23.95 -35.48 -55.59
CA SER A 5 -23.46 -35.52 -54.21
C SER A 5 -23.23 -34.09 -53.70
N LEU A 6 -24.10 -33.62 -52.81
CA LEU A 6 -23.89 -32.39 -52.04
C LEU A 6 -23.14 -32.75 -50.74
N ARG A 7 -21.85 -32.42 -50.74
CA ARG A 7 -20.94 -32.50 -49.60
C ARG A 7 -21.44 -31.63 -48.45
N SER A 8 -21.52 -32.20 -47.25
CA SER A 8 -21.71 -31.41 -46.03
C SER A 8 -20.43 -30.64 -45.72
N LEU A 9 -20.54 -29.32 -45.64
CA LEU A 9 -19.48 -28.44 -45.17
C LEU A 9 -19.46 -28.50 -43.64
N GLY A 10 -18.52 -29.29 -43.10
CA GLY A 10 -18.16 -29.24 -41.68
C GLY A 10 -17.63 -27.86 -41.32
N ARG A 11 -18.40 -27.10 -40.54
CA ARG A 11 -17.93 -25.86 -39.91
C ARG A 11 -17.03 -26.22 -38.73
N ASN A 12 -15.73 -26.27 -38.97
CA ASN A 12 -14.71 -26.15 -37.92
C ASN A 12 -14.66 -24.70 -37.45
N GLY A 13 -15.45 -24.37 -36.42
CA GLY A 13 -15.27 -23.16 -35.65
C GLY A 13 -14.06 -23.29 -34.71
N PRO A 14 -13.27 -22.24 -34.49
CA PRO A 14 -12.11 -22.31 -33.61
C PRO A 14 -12.58 -22.60 -32.17
N SER A 15 -11.93 -23.57 -31.52
CA SER A 15 -12.21 -23.90 -30.13
C SER A 15 -11.90 -22.69 -29.26
N ILE A 16 -12.89 -22.25 -28.48
CA ILE A 16 -12.70 -21.24 -27.46
C ILE A 16 -11.83 -21.91 -26.39
N ALA A 17 -10.52 -21.65 -26.43
CA ALA A 17 -9.62 -22.03 -25.36
C ALA A 17 -10.09 -21.33 -24.08
N SER A 18 -10.71 -22.10 -23.19
CA SER A 18 -10.99 -21.67 -21.84
C SER A 18 -9.65 -21.35 -21.18
N ARG A 19 -9.33 -20.06 -21.05
CA ARG A 19 -8.27 -19.62 -20.14
C ARG A 19 -8.79 -19.86 -18.73
N ALA A 20 -8.56 -21.07 -18.24
CA ALA A 20 -8.62 -21.33 -16.81
C ALA A 20 -7.58 -20.41 -16.17
N PHE A 21 -8.02 -19.48 -15.34
CA PHE A 21 -7.15 -18.85 -14.36
C PHE A 21 -6.67 -19.98 -13.44
N SER A 22 -5.47 -20.49 -13.71
CA SER A 22 -4.80 -21.43 -12.83
C SER A 22 -4.56 -20.70 -11.51
N SER A 23 -5.35 -21.03 -10.48
CA SER A 23 -5.01 -20.79 -9.09
C SER A 23 -3.95 -21.80 -8.65
N SER A 24 -2.85 -21.90 -9.40
CA SER A 24 -1.67 -22.63 -8.94
C SER A 24 -1.20 -21.89 -7.69
N SER A 25 -1.24 -22.59 -6.55
CA SER A 25 -0.43 -22.24 -5.38
C SER A 25 0.92 -21.76 -5.87
N SER A 26 1.30 -20.54 -5.48
CA SER A 26 2.58 -19.94 -5.84
C SER A 26 3.69 -20.99 -5.67
N ALA A 27 4.33 -21.36 -6.79
CA ALA A 27 5.34 -22.42 -6.80
C ALA A 27 6.63 -22.02 -6.05
N TYR A 28 6.72 -20.77 -5.57
CA TYR A 28 7.91 -20.18 -4.97
C TYR A 28 7.67 -19.45 -3.64
N ALA A 29 6.44 -19.38 -3.10
CA ALA A 29 6.21 -18.63 -1.86
C ALA A 29 6.87 -19.30 -0.64
N ALA A 30 7.81 -18.60 -0.02
CA ALA A 30 8.41 -19.01 1.25
C ALA A 30 7.41 -18.81 2.41
N GLU A 31 7.54 -19.63 3.46
CA GLU A 31 6.71 -19.50 4.65
C GLU A 31 7.21 -18.37 5.56
N VAL A 32 6.38 -17.36 5.80
CA VAL A 32 6.67 -16.28 6.77
C VAL A 32 6.16 -16.68 8.15
N LYS A 33 7.07 -16.88 9.11
CA LYS A 33 6.74 -17.29 10.50
C LYS A 33 6.86 -16.15 11.49
N SER A 34 7.62 -15.11 11.17
CA SER A 34 7.87 -13.94 12.02
C SER A 34 7.92 -12.64 11.20
N LEU A 35 7.46 -11.55 11.80
CA LEU A 35 7.43 -10.22 11.17
C LEU A 35 8.19 -9.18 12.01
N GLY A 36 9.11 -8.46 11.38
CA GLY A 36 9.60 -7.18 11.88
C GLY A 36 8.77 -6.02 11.33
N VAL A 37 8.45 -5.02 12.15
CA VAL A 37 7.87 -3.75 11.67
C VAL A 37 8.68 -2.60 12.19
N ILE A 38 9.12 -1.70 11.30
CA ILE A 38 9.88 -0.50 11.68
C ILE A 38 8.97 0.73 11.58
N GLY A 39 8.82 1.44 12.70
CA GLY A 39 7.93 2.59 12.86
C GLY A 39 6.66 2.22 13.62
N ALA A 40 6.48 2.79 14.81
CA ALA A 40 5.31 2.60 15.68
C ALA A 40 4.21 3.65 15.46
N GLY A 41 4.28 4.40 14.35
CA GLY A 41 3.22 5.28 13.89
C GLY A 41 1.95 4.53 13.49
N GLN A 42 0.97 5.27 12.99
CA GLN A 42 -0.36 4.74 12.64
C GLN A 42 -0.30 3.57 11.64
N MET A 43 0.56 3.66 10.62
CA MET A 43 0.71 2.61 9.60
C MET A 43 1.38 1.36 10.18
N GLY A 44 2.59 1.49 10.74
CA GLY A 44 3.34 0.34 11.24
C GLY A 44 2.63 -0.40 12.36
N LEU A 45 2.01 0.30 13.32
CA LEU A 45 1.17 -0.34 14.32
C LEU A 45 -0.03 -1.08 13.71
N GLY A 46 -0.70 -0.47 12.72
CA GLY A 46 -1.82 -1.07 12.03
C GLY A 46 -1.41 -2.37 11.30
N ILE A 47 -0.24 -2.37 10.67
CA ILE A 47 0.36 -3.54 10.02
C ILE A 47 0.67 -4.61 11.06
N ALA A 48 1.34 -4.24 12.16
CA ALA A 48 1.69 -5.16 13.23
C ALA A 48 0.44 -5.84 13.83
N LEU A 49 -0.61 -5.08 14.11
CA LEU A 49 -1.85 -5.60 14.66
C LEU A 49 -2.56 -6.56 13.69
N VAL A 50 -2.64 -6.19 12.42
CA VAL A 50 -3.25 -7.06 11.39
C VAL A 50 -2.46 -8.35 11.21
N ALA A 51 -1.13 -8.28 11.19
CA ALA A 51 -0.28 -9.46 11.08
C ALA A 51 -0.45 -10.39 12.29
N ALA A 52 -0.40 -9.86 13.51
CA ALA A 52 -0.60 -10.62 14.75
C ALA A 52 -2.00 -11.25 14.84
N GLN A 53 -3.03 -10.55 14.34
CA GLN A 53 -4.42 -11.01 14.40
C GLN A 53 -4.79 -12.00 13.31
N LYS A 54 -4.42 -11.72 12.06
CA LYS A 54 -4.88 -12.47 10.88
C LYS A 54 -3.86 -13.49 10.42
N ALA A 55 -2.59 -13.07 10.30
CA ALA A 55 -1.53 -14.00 9.94
C ALA A 55 -1.06 -14.85 11.13
N GLN A 56 -1.33 -14.42 12.37
CA GLN A 56 -1.00 -15.16 13.60
C GLN A 56 0.50 -15.45 13.76
N VAL A 57 1.35 -14.52 13.30
CA VAL A 57 2.81 -14.57 13.47
C VAL A 57 3.25 -13.68 14.63
N PRO A 58 4.34 -14.00 15.34
CA PRO A 58 5.01 -13.06 16.24
C PRO A 58 5.47 -11.82 15.46
N VAL A 59 5.31 -10.65 16.07
CA VAL A 59 5.66 -9.35 15.50
C VAL A 59 6.59 -8.59 16.45
N THR A 60 7.77 -8.21 15.96
CA THR A 60 8.67 -7.28 16.66
C THR A 60 8.48 -5.89 16.09
N LEU A 61 7.86 -4.98 16.86
CA LEU A 61 7.67 -3.57 16.51
C LEU A 61 8.85 -2.73 16.99
N VAL A 62 9.57 -2.14 16.06
CA VAL A 62 10.77 -1.34 16.33
C VAL A 62 10.49 0.15 16.08
N ASP A 63 10.91 1.00 17.00
CA ASP A 63 10.91 2.46 16.84
C ASP A 63 12.09 3.04 17.62
N ASN A 64 12.57 4.24 17.24
CA ASN A 64 13.68 4.88 17.96
C ASN A 64 13.23 5.60 19.24
N SER A 65 11.92 5.65 19.50
CA SER A 65 11.31 6.36 20.61
C SER A 65 10.45 5.42 21.45
N GLN A 66 10.82 5.28 22.73
CA GLN A 66 10.00 4.54 23.70
C GLN A 66 8.59 5.14 23.81
N ALA A 67 8.48 6.47 23.74
CA ALA A 67 7.19 7.15 23.78
C ALA A 67 6.31 6.79 22.57
N SER A 68 6.90 6.60 21.38
CA SER A 68 6.19 6.13 20.19
C SER A 68 5.68 4.70 20.37
N LEU A 69 6.52 3.81 20.90
CA LEU A 69 6.15 2.41 21.20
C LEU A 69 5.01 2.35 22.21
N ASP A 70 5.13 3.05 23.34
CA ASP A 70 4.11 3.05 24.40
C ASP A 70 2.78 3.61 23.88
N LYS A 71 2.83 4.69 23.10
CA LYS A 71 1.65 5.26 22.45
C LYS A 71 1.02 4.27 21.47
N GLY A 72 1.85 3.59 20.69
CA GLY A 72 1.40 2.58 19.74
C GLY A 72 0.70 1.41 20.43
N LEU A 73 1.33 0.84 21.46
CA LEU A 73 0.76 -0.26 22.24
C LEU A 73 -0.57 0.13 22.90
N LYS A 74 -0.65 1.31 23.53
CA LYS A 74 -1.91 1.83 24.10
C LYS A 74 -3.01 1.95 23.04
N PHE A 75 -2.66 2.35 21.82
CA PHE A 75 -3.62 2.43 20.73
C PHE A 75 -4.06 1.05 20.24
N ALA A 76 -3.15 0.08 20.16
CA ALA A 76 -3.50 -1.31 19.86
C ALA A 76 -4.43 -1.91 20.91
N ASP A 77 -4.15 -1.71 22.20
CA ASP A 77 -5.01 -2.16 23.30
C ASP A 77 -6.42 -1.57 23.15
N LYS A 78 -6.52 -0.26 22.88
CA LYS A 78 -7.81 0.41 22.62
C LYS A 78 -8.56 -0.16 21.41
N LEU A 79 -7.86 -0.51 20.34
CA LEU A 79 -8.48 -1.11 19.15
C LEU A 79 -9.02 -2.51 19.45
N LEU A 80 -8.24 -3.33 20.17
CA LEU A 80 -8.65 -4.66 20.59
C LEU A 80 -9.84 -4.60 21.55
N ASP A 81 -9.80 -3.73 22.56
CA ASP A 81 -10.90 -3.51 23.51
C ASP A 81 -12.19 -3.10 22.80
N LYS A 82 -12.08 -2.26 21.75
CA LYS A 82 -13.22 -1.85 20.93
C LYS A 82 -13.80 -3.01 20.11
N ASP A 83 -12.97 -3.93 19.63
CA ASP A 83 -13.46 -5.11 18.93
C ASP A 83 -14.09 -6.12 19.91
N VAL A 84 -13.56 -6.24 21.14
CA VAL A 84 -14.18 -7.03 22.23
C VAL A 84 -15.53 -6.43 22.63
N SER A 85 -15.62 -5.12 22.85
CA SER A 85 -16.88 -4.46 23.24
C SER A 85 -17.95 -4.51 22.15
N LYS A 86 -17.54 -4.76 20.89
CA LYS A 86 -18.43 -4.96 19.75
C LYS A 86 -18.68 -6.44 19.44
N GLU A 87 -18.23 -7.34 20.32
CA GLU A 87 -18.38 -8.79 20.22
C GLU A 87 -17.80 -9.37 18.91
N ARG A 88 -16.81 -8.69 18.32
CA ARG A 88 -16.13 -9.15 17.10
C ARG A 88 -15.07 -10.21 17.41
N ILE A 89 -14.49 -10.14 18.60
CA ILE A 89 -13.51 -11.09 19.16
C ILE A 89 -13.76 -11.25 20.66
N THR A 90 -13.27 -12.34 21.25
CA THR A 90 -13.28 -12.53 22.71
C THR A 90 -12.06 -11.88 23.37
N ARG A 91 -12.09 -11.71 24.71
CA ARG A 91 -10.96 -11.18 25.50
C ARG A 91 -9.72 -12.06 25.35
N GLU A 92 -9.88 -13.38 25.35
CA GLU A 92 -8.80 -14.35 25.21
C GLU A 92 -8.11 -14.24 23.84
N VAL A 93 -8.91 -14.04 22.78
CA VAL A 93 -8.37 -13.77 21.44
C VAL A 93 -7.61 -12.45 21.42
N ALA A 94 -8.17 -11.39 22.00
CA ALA A 94 -7.48 -10.09 22.09
C ALA A 94 -6.12 -10.20 22.81
N ASP A 95 -6.08 -10.90 23.95
CA ASP A 95 -4.85 -11.11 24.73
C ASP A 95 -3.82 -11.93 23.96
N THR A 96 -4.27 -12.95 23.22
CA THR A 96 -3.41 -13.76 22.34
C THR A 96 -2.84 -12.94 21.18
N VAL A 97 -3.62 -12.04 20.59
CA VAL A 97 -3.12 -11.13 19.55
C VAL A 97 -2.10 -10.17 20.13
N ARG A 98 -2.40 -9.60 21.29
CA ARG A 98 -1.53 -8.63 21.95
C ARG A 98 -0.19 -9.24 22.38
N SER A 99 -0.18 -10.49 22.85
CA SER A 99 1.02 -11.20 23.29
C SER A 99 1.98 -11.55 22.15
N ARG A 100 1.48 -11.61 20.90
CA ARG A 100 2.33 -11.76 19.71
C ARG A 100 3.13 -10.51 19.36
N ILE A 101 2.77 -9.34 19.89
CA ILE A 101 3.44 -8.07 19.59
C ILE A 101 4.42 -7.72 20.70
N THR A 102 5.71 -7.80 20.37
CA THR A 102 6.81 -7.32 21.21
C THR A 102 7.34 -6.01 20.65
N THR A 103 8.03 -5.23 21.49
CA THR A 103 8.60 -3.94 21.10
C THR A 103 10.10 -3.90 21.34
N SER A 104 10.83 -3.17 20.49
CA SER A 104 12.26 -2.92 20.67
C SER A 104 12.66 -1.51 20.22
N LEU A 105 13.74 -1.01 20.80
CA LEU A 105 14.43 0.21 20.36
C LEU A 105 15.58 -0.07 19.38
N LYS A 106 15.88 -1.34 19.10
CA LYS A 106 17.05 -1.76 18.33
C LYS A 106 16.61 -2.52 17.08
N MET A 107 17.13 -2.10 15.93
CA MET A 107 16.89 -2.83 14.68
C MET A 107 17.53 -4.22 14.67
N ASP A 108 18.61 -4.45 15.44
CA ASP A 108 19.29 -5.76 15.54
C ASP A 108 18.38 -6.89 16.03
N ASP A 109 17.31 -6.55 16.74
CA ASP A 109 16.30 -7.51 17.21
C ASP A 109 15.42 -8.04 16.06
N LEU A 110 15.64 -7.57 14.83
CA LEU A 110 15.05 -8.09 13.59
C LEU A 110 15.93 -9.15 12.91
N SER A 111 17.06 -9.53 13.50
CA SER A 111 18.03 -10.49 12.95
C SER A 111 17.52 -11.93 12.81
N SER A 112 16.31 -12.22 13.28
CA SER A 112 15.63 -13.51 13.13
C SER A 112 14.30 -13.43 12.35
N ALA A 113 13.92 -12.23 11.87
CA ALA A 113 12.66 -12.04 11.17
C ALA A 113 12.68 -12.65 9.76
N ASP A 114 11.59 -13.28 9.33
CA ASP A 114 11.43 -13.80 7.96
C ASP A 114 10.95 -12.71 6.98
N PHE A 115 10.29 -11.69 7.51
CA PHE A 115 9.76 -10.58 6.73
C PHE A 115 9.89 -9.30 7.57
N VAL A 116 10.32 -8.20 6.98
CA VAL A 116 10.41 -6.89 7.65
C VAL A 116 9.62 -5.87 6.83
N ILE A 117 8.74 -5.10 7.47
CA ILE A 117 8.02 -3.98 6.83
C ILE A 117 8.43 -2.66 7.47
N GLU A 118 9.08 -1.81 6.69
CA GLU A 118 9.42 -0.44 7.05
C GLU A 118 8.22 0.50 6.80
N ALA A 119 7.81 1.25 7.83
CA ALA A 119 6.68 2.19 7.82
C ALA A 119 7.01 3.47 8.62
N VAL A 120 8.22 4.01 8.43
CA VAL A 120 8.70 5.28 8.98
C VAL A 120 8.33 6.46 8.07
N PRO A 121 8.57 7.72 8.49
CA PRO A 121 8.28 8.89 7.65
C PRO A 121 8.88 8.82 6.24
N GLU A 122 8.21 9.48 5.30
CA GLU A 122 8.51 9.44 3.85
C GLU A 122 9.74 10.31 3.49
N ILE A 123 10.89 9.99 4.08
CA ILE A 123 12.17 10.68 3.87
C ILE A 123 13.11 9.70 3.13
N PRO A 124 13.51 9.99 1.87
CA PRO A 124 14.31 9.06 1.05
C PRO A 124 15.60 8.60 1.73
N ASP A 125 16.42 9.53 2.25
CA ASP A 125 17.71 9.20 2.87
C ASP A 125 17.56 8.32 4.12
N LEU A 126 16.50 8.57 4.91
CA LEU A 126 16.18 7.77 6.08
C LEU A 126 15.85 6.33 5.66
N LYS A 127 14.99 6.13 4.66
CA LYS A 127 14.64 4.80 4.15
C LYS A 127 15.85 4.10 3.55
N SER A 128 16.65 4.78 2.73
CA SER A 128 17.89 4.21 2.19
C SER A 128 18.85 3.76 3.29
N SER A 129 19.02 4.56 4.35
CA SER A 129 19.82 4.18 5.52
C SER A 129 19.26 2.95 6.23
N ILE A 130 17.95 2.88 6.46
CA ILE A 130 17.30 1.72 7.09
C ILE A 130 17.52 0.46 6.25
N PHE A 131 17.32 0.52 4.93
CA PHE A 131 17.50 -0.63 4.05
C PHE A 131 18.95 -1.08 3.95
N LYS A 132 19.92 -0.16 4.00
CA LYS A 132 21.34 -0.50 4.10
C LYS A 132 21.65 -1.28 5.38
N GLN A 133 21.08 -0.88 6.51
CA GLN A 133 21.25 -1.59 7.78
C GLN A 133 20.54 -2.96 7.75
N LEU A 134 19.31 -3.02 7.24
CA LEU A 134 18.55 -4.27 7.08
C LEU A 134 19.28 -5.30 6.21
N ALA A 135 19.95 -4.86 5.15
CA ALA A 135 20.74 -5.73 4.30
C ALA A 135 21.87 -6.46 5.05
N GLN A 136 22.36 -5.86 6.15
CA GLN A 136 23.42 -6.40 7.00
C GLN A 136 22.88 -7.28 8.14
N ILE A 137 21.82 -6.82 8.83
CA ILE A 137 21.35 -7.47 10.07
C ILE A 137 20.30 -8.55 9.83
N ALA A 138 19.46 -8.41 8.80
CA ALA A 138 18.38 -9.34 8.56
C ALA A 138 18.93 -10.64 7.93
N PRO A 139 18.33 -11.80 8.23
CA PRO A 139 18.70 -13.06 7.61
C PRO A 139 18.72 -12.96 6.08
N LYS A 140 19.56 -13.76 5.42
CA LYS A 140 19.68 -13.74 3.95
C LYS A 140 18.39 -14.13 3.24
N HIS A 141 17.52 -14.91 3.90
CA HIS A 141 16.20 -15.30 3.38
C HIS A 141 15.10 -14.27 3.65
N ALA A 142 15.34 -13.28 4.52
CA ALA A 142 14.28 -12.38 4.97
C ALA A 142 13.87 -11.39 3.86
N ILE A 143 12.57 -11.19 3.66
CA ILE A 143 12.09 -10.15 2.74
C ILE A 143 12.14 -8.79 3.41
N LEU A 144 12.63 -7.79 2.68
CA LEU A 144 12.75 -6.41 3.12
C LEU A 144 11.72 -5.55 2.39
N ALA A 145 10.58 -5.30 3.04
CA ALA A 145 9.49 -4.54 2.46
C ALA A 145 9.44 -3.10 3.01
N THR A 146 8.97 -2.17 2.18
CA THR A 146 8.60 -0.81 2.59
C THR A 146 7.11 -0.55 2.36
N ASN A 147 6.50 0.29 3.19
CA ASN A 147 5.13 0.77 3.02
C ASN A 147 5.07 2.13 2.29
N THR A 148 6.14 2.56 1.64
CA THR A 148 6.19 3.85 0.91
C THR A 148 5.06 3.98 -0.11
N SER A 149 4.57 5.21 -0.30
CA SER A 149 3.51 5.54 -1.26
C SER A 149 4.03 6.20 -2.54
N SER A 150 5.32 6.53 -2.59
CA SER A 150 5.87 7.38 -3.66
C SER A 150 7.34 7.17 -4.00
N ILE A 151 8.15 6.59 -3.10
CA ILE A 151 9.58 6.44 -3.32
C ILE A 151 9.84 5.20 -4.18
N SER A 152 10.69 5.35 -5.19
CA SER A 152 11.05 4.25 -6.10
C SER A 152 11.64 3.06 -5.34
N ILE A 153 11.05 1.90 -5.58
CA ILE A 153 11.48 0.63 -4.97
C ILE A 153 12.84 0.21 -5.54
N THR A 154 13.09 0.51 -6.80
CA THR A 154 14.40 0.30 -7.45
C THR A 154 15.50 1.08 -6.75
N LYS A 155 15.24 2.34 -6.35
CA LYS A 155 16.20 3.17 -5.60
C LYS A 155 16.43 2.64 -4.18
N ILE A 156 15.37 2.22 -3.49
CA ILE A 156 15.47 1.62 -2.15
C ILE A 156 16.26 0.31 -2.20
N ALA A 157 15.97 -0.56 -3.17
CA ALA A 157 16.67 -1.82 -3.37
C ALA A 157 18.16 -1.58 -3.64
N ALA A 158 18.51 -0.64 -4.52
CA ALA A 158 19.90 -0.32 -4.83
C ALA A 158 20.72 0.11 -3.59
N ALA A 159 20.09 0.74 -2.59
CA ALA A 159 20.76 1.16 -1.36
C ALA A 159 21.24 -0.01 -0.48
N THR A 160 20.77 -1.23 -0.72
CA THR A 160 21.16 -2.43 0.04
C THR A 160 22.52 -3.00 -0.32
N THR A 161 23.15 -2.52 -1.39
CA THR A 161 24.44 -3.02 -1.88
C THR A 161 25.34 -1.87 -2.35
N THR A 162 26.65 -2.07 -2.25
CA THR A 162 27.66 -1.18 -2.89
C THR A 162 28.07 -1.69 -4.27
N ASN A 163 27.73 -2.94 -4.62
CA ASN A 163 27.98 -3.52 -5.93
C ASN A 163 26.66 -3.62 -6.72
N PRO A 164 26.49 -2.86 -7.82
CA PRO A 164 25.23 -2.81 -8.56
C PRO A 164 24.82 -4.14 -9.23
N THR A 165 25.74 -5.10 -9.36
CA THR A 165 25.45 -6.43 -9.94
C THR A 165 25.25 -7.52 -8.89
N ASP A 166 25.50 -7.23 -7.60
CA ASP A 166 25.18 -8.15 -6.51
C ASP A 166 23.70 -8.06 -6.18
N LEU A 167 22.95 -9.09 -6.59
CA LEU A 167 21.51 -9.16 -6.39
C LEU A 167 21.09 -9.85 -5.08
N GLN A 168 22.02 -10.26 -4.22
CA GLN A 168 21.66 -11.02 -3.01
C GLN A 168 20.70 -10.25 -2.09
N ALA A 169 21.00 -8.99 -1.77
CA ALA A 169 20.16 -8.14 -0.94
C ALA A 169 19.06 -7.37 -1.70
N PRO A 170 19.30 -6.77 -2.90
CA PRO A 170 18.27 -5.99 -3.55
C PRO A 170 17.14 -6.86 -4.14
N SER A 171 17.38 -8.14 -4.43
CA SER A 171 16.32 -9.01 -4.99
C SER A 171 15.22 -9.39 -4.00
N ARG A 172 15.50 -9.27 -2.70
CA ARG A 172 14.53 -9.48 -1.61
C ARG A 172 13.88 -8.18 -1.12
N VAL A 173 14.06 -7.07 -1.85
CA VAL A 173 13.42 -5.78 -1.55
C VAL A 173 12.12 -5.62 -2.34
N ILE A 174 11.05 -5.20 -1.69
CA ILE A 174 9.73 -5.00 -2.30
C ILE A 174 8.95 -3.88 -1.61
N SER A 175 7.86 -3.41 -2.20
CA SER A 175 6.86 -2.62 -1.48
C SER A 175 5.64 -3.45 -1.11
N THR A 176 5.12 -3.22 0.09
CA THR A 176 3.80 -3.65 0.54
C THR A 176 3.04 -2.41 0.99
N HIS A 177 2.49 -1.66 0.04
CA HIS A 177 1.82 -0.39 0.30
C HIS A 177 0.39 -0.63 0.83
N PHE A 178 0.24 -0.58 2.15
CA PHE A 178 -1.03 -0.71 2.85
C PHE A 178 -1.82 0.61 2.83
N MET A 179 -3.14 0.48 2.67
CA MET A 179 -4.05 1.61 2.65
C MET A 179 -4.52 1.99 4.07
N ASN A 180 -4.62 3.28 4.34
CA ASN A 180 -5.08 3.78 5.63
C ASN A 180 -6.62 3.83 5.71
N PRO A 181 -7.25 3.43 6.85
CA PRO A 181 -6.70 2.73 8.01
C PRO A 181 -6.44 1.24 7.76
N VAL A 182 -5.23 0.78 8.11
CA VAL A 182 -4.75 -0.57 7.80
C VAL A 182 -5.68 -1.69 8.29
N PRO A 183 -6.28 -1.67 9.50
CA PRO A 183 -7.18 -2.76 9.93
C PRO A 183 -8.47 -2.86 9.11
N ILE A 184 -8.90 -1.76 8.48
CA ILE A 184 -10.20 -1.66 7.79
C ILE A 184 -10.02 -1.88 6.29
N GLN A 185 -9.02 -1.24 5.69
CA GLN A 185 -8.81 -1.30 4.25
C GLN A 185 -8.32 -2.68 3.83
N LYS A 186 -8.93 -3.24 2.78
CA LYS A 186 -8.58 -4.58 2.28
C LYS A 186 -7.43 -4.55 1.28
N GLY A 187 -7.29 -3.47 0.52
CA GLY A 187 -6.28 -3.35 -0.53
C GLY A 187 -4.88 -3.19 0.05
N VAL A 188 -3.94 -3.92 -0.54
CA VAL A 188 -2.50 -3.72 -0.39
C VAL A 188 -1.89 -3.81 -1.78
N GLU A 189 -1.06 -2.84 -2.10
CA GLU A 189 -0.36 -2.82 -3.36
C GLU A 189 1.05 -3.42 -3.21
N ILE A 190 1.39 -4.35 -4.09
CA ILE A 190 2.68 -5.03 -4.14
C ILE A 190 3.47 -4.45 -5.30
N ILE A 191 4.56 -3.75 -5.02
CA ILE A 191 5.37 -3.07 -6.03
C ILE A 191 6.76 -3.67 -6.08
N SER A 192 7.15 -4.18 -7.25
CA SER A 192 8.48 -4.72 -7.51
C SER A 192 9.40 -3.66 -8.10
N GLY A 193 10.61 -3.52 -7.53
CA GLY A 193 11.71 -2.81 -8.18
C GLY A 193 12.31 -3.67 -9.29
N LEU A 194 13.24 -3.09 -10.07
CA LEU A 194 13.92 -3.82 -11.15
C LEU A 194 14.65 -5.08 -10.66
N GLN A 195 15.14 -5.06 -9.42
CA GLN A 195 15.93 -6.13 -8.83
C GLN A 195 15.08 -7.24 -8.21
N THR A 196 13.82 -6.96 -7.85
CA THR A 196 12.98 -7.84 -7.03
C THR A 196 12.77 -9.19 -7.71
N SER A 197 13.03 -10.29 -6.99
CA SER A 197 12.84 -11.65 -7.51
C SER A 197 11.36 -12.04 -7.52
N GLN A 198 11.01 -12.99 -8.39
CA GLN A 198 9.65 -13.56 -8.42
C GLN A 198 9.28 -14.24 -7.10
N GLU A 199 10.23 -14.92 -6.45
CA GLU A 199 10.06 -15.52 -5.11
C GLU A 199 9.64 -14.49 -4.06
N THR A 200 10.24 -13.30 -4.09
CA THR A 200 9.91 -12.19 -3.18
C THR A 200 8.49 -11.68 -3.42
N ILE A 201 8.10 -11.52 -4.68
CA ILE A 201 6.74 -11.09 -5.06
C ILE A 201 5.71 -12.11 -4.58
N ASP A 202 5.94 -13.37 -4.90
CA ASP A 202 5.09 -14.50 -4.54
C ASP A 202 4.90 -14.63 -3.02
N THR A 203 5.99 -14.55 -2.27
CA THR A 203 5.98 -14.61 -0.80
C THR A 203 5.25 -13.41 -0.20
N ALA A 204 5.48 -12.20 -0.73
CA ALA A 204 4.79 -11.00 -0.27
C ALA A 204 3.27 -11.07 -0.53
N ILE A 205 2.85 -11.53 -1.71
CA ILE A 205 1.45 -11.76 -2.04
C ILE A 205 0.83 -12.76 -1.08
N ALA A 206 1.47 -13.93 -0.89
CA ALA A 206 0.97 -14.97 0.00
C ALA A 206 0.84 -14.47 1.46
N PHE A 207 1.83 -13.73 1.94
CA PHE A 207 1.82 -13.21 3.31
C PHE A 207 0.74 -12.14 3.51
N VAL A 208 0.58 -11.22 2.56
CA VAL A 208 -0.48 -10.20 2.58
C VAL A 208 -1.87 -10.83 2.48
N GLN A 209 -2.05 -11.87 1.67
CA GLN A 209 -3.31 -12.64 1.63
C GLN A 209 -3.60 -13.34 2.95
N ARG A 210 -2.58 -13.91 3.62
CA ARG A 210 -2.70 -14.49 4.96
C ARG A 210 -3.09 -13.45 6.02
N MET A 211 -2.77 -12.17 5.81
CA MET A 211 -3.29 -11.04 6.60
C MET A 211 -4.76 -10.68 6.31
N GLY A 212 -5.45 -11.40 5.43
CA GLY A 212 -6.82 -11.11 5.02
C GLY A 212 -6.93 -9.91 4.09
N LYS A 213 -5.85 -9.57 3.37
CA LYS A 213 -5.78 -8.47 2.41
C LYS A 213 -5.89 -8.96 0.98
N ILE A 214 -6.21 -8.03 0.08
CA ILE A 214 -6.27 -8.24 -1.36
C ILE A 214 -5.04 -7.57 -1.96
N ALA A 215 -4.11 -8.39 -2.43
CA ALA A 215 -2.90 -7.93 -3.11
C ALA A 215 -3.23 -7.47 -4.53
N SER A 216 -2.73 -6.30 -4.93
CA SER A 216 -2.71 -5.82 -6.32
C SER A 216 -1.27 -5.57 -6.72
N VAL A 217 -0.82 -6.17 -7.82
CA VAL A 217 0.57 -6.05 -8.28
C VAL A 217 0.71 -4.83 -9.19
N SER A 218 1.77 -4.06 -8.98
CA SER A 218 2.08 -2.85 -9.75
C SER A 218 3.57 -2.80 -10.06
N ALA A 219 3.92 -2.17 -11.18
CA ALA A 219 5.32 -1.88 -11.51
C ALA A 219 5.81 -0.67 -10.70
N ASP A 220 7.12 -0.57 -10.47
CA ASP A 220 7.76 0.62 -9.88
C ASP A 220 7.63 1.82 -10.85
N SER A 221 6.53 2.55 -10.70
CA SER A 221 6.14 3.70 -11.52
C SER A 221 5.62 4.81 -10.62
N PRO A 222 5.78 6.10 -10.99
CA PRO A 222 5.32 7.20 -10.15
C PRO A 222 3.85 7.07 -9.75
N GLY A 223 3.57 7.05 -8.44
CA GLY A 223 2.23 6.88 -7.87
C GLY A 223 1.65 5.46 -8.00
N PHE A 224 2.45 4.50 -8.43
CA PHE A 224 2.08 3.09 -8.59
C PHE A 224 0.75 2.92 -9.36
N LEU A 225 -0.20 2.14 -8.86
CA LEU A 225 -1.52 1.93 -9.45
C LEU A 225 -2.54 2.86 -8.79
N ALA A 226 -2.63 2.82 -7.46
CA ALA A 226 -3.70 3.51 -6.73
C ALA A 226 -3.62 5.03 -6.91
N ASN A 227 -2.48 5.64 -6.59
CA ASN A 227 -2.32 7.10 -6.66
C ASN A 227 -2.24 7.61 -8.10
N ARG A 228 -1.69 6.80 -9.03
CA ARG A 228 -1.65 7.14 -10.46
C ARG A 228 -3.03 7.24 -11.11
N ILE A 229 -4.04 6.55 -10.57
CA ILE A 229 -5.44 6.65 -11.01
C ILE A 229 -6.21 7.68 -10.16
N LEU A 230 -6.10 7.58 -8.84
CA LEU A 230 -6.91 8.37 -7.92
C LEU A 230 -6.57 9.86 -7.93
N MET A 231 -5.28 10.22 -7.97
CA MET A 231 -4.88 11.63 -7.87
C MET A 231 -5.28 12.43 -9.11
N PRO A 232 -5.09 11.95 -10.35
CA PRO A 232 -5.63 12.64 -11.52
C PRO A 232 -7.15 12.74 -11.51
N TYR A 233 -7.87 11.73 -11.03
CA TYR A 233 -9.33 11.80 -10.87
C TYR A 233 -9.76 12.91 -9.92
N ILE A 234 -9.12 13.02 -8.75
CA ILE A 234 -9.36 14.10 -7.79
C ILE A 234 -8.99 15.45 -8.42
N ASN A 235 -7.81 15.54 -9.04
CA ASN A 235 -7.33 16.77 -9.66
C ASN A 235 -8.28 17.26 -10.77
N GLU A 236 -8.86 16.35 -11.56
CA GLU A 236 -9.85 16.69 -12.58
C GLU A 236 -11.14 17.26 -11.96
N ALA A 237 -11.61 16.70 -10.84
CA ALA A 237 -12.74 17.27 -10.11
C ALA A 237 -12.46 18.69 -9.62
N ILE A 238 -11.22 18.97 -9.19
CA ILE A 238 -10.79 20.31 -8.80
C ILE A 238 -10.73 21.25 -10.02
N ILE A 239 -10.30 20.76 -11.18
CA ILE A 239 -10.31 21.55 -12.44
C ILE A 239 -11.75 21.87 -12.86
N CYS A 240 -12.68 20.93 -12.76
CA CYS A 240 -14.10 21.18 -13.03
C CYS A 240 -14.66 22.29 -12.13
N LEU A 241 -14.27 22.30 -10.85
CA LEU A 241 -14.63 23.38 -9.94
C LEU A 241 -13.95 24.71 -10.32
N GLU A 242 -12.64 24.68 -10.59
CA GLU A 242 -11.84 25.86 -10.97
C GLU A 242 -12.35 26.54 -12.25
N THR A 243 -12.84 25.76 -13.20
CA THR A 243 -13.32 26.22 -14.52
C THR A 243 -14.83 26.45 -14.59
N GLY A 244 -15.56 26.22 -13.48
CA GLY A 244 -16.99 26.50 -13.39
C GLY A 244 -17.90 25.49 -14.10
N VAL A 245 -17.43 24.25 -14.31
CA VAL A 245 -18.25 23.17 -14.90
C VAL A 245 -19.42 22.79 -13.98
N GLY A 246 -19.23 22.86 -12.67
CA GLY A 246 -20.28 22.59 -11.68
C GLY A 246 -19.92 23.11 -10.30
N ALA A 247 -20.93 23.25 -9.44
CA ALA A 247 -20.71 23.57 -8.03
C ALA A 247 -20.08 22.40 -7.29
N ARG A 248 -19.37 22.69 -6.19
CA ARG A 248 -18.68 21.70 -5.37
C ARG A 248 -19.60 20.56 -4.93
N GLU A 249 -20.80 20.88 -4.45
CA GLU A 249 -21.81 19.91 -4.03
C GLU A 249 -22.26 19.02 -5.19
N ASP A 250 -22.49 19.60 -6.38
CA ASP A 250 -22.96 18.86 -7.54
C ASP A 250 -21.89 17.90 -8.08
N ILE A 251 -20.62 18.32 -8.08
CA ILE A 251 -19.47 17.47 -8.45
C ILE A 251 -19.40 16.25 -7.52
N ASP A 252 -19.49 16.45 -6.21
CA ASP A 252 -19.45 15.35 -5.26
C ASP A 252 -20.69 14.47 -5.33
N ASN A 253 -21.87 15.05 -5.51
CA ASN A 253 -23.15 14.34 -5.61
C ASN A 253 -23.22 13.48 -6.86
N ILE A 254 -22.81 13.98 -8.03
CA ILE A 254 -22.89 13.21 -9.27
C ILE A 254 -21.89 12.05 -9.25
N MET A 255 -20.69 12.25 -8.69
CA MET A 255 -19.74 11.15 -8.55
C MET A 255 -20.27 10.11 -7.55
N LYS A 256 -20.71 10.54 -6.37
CA LYS A 256 -21.22 9.62 -5.35
C LYS A 256 -22.44 8.82 -5.83
N ASN A 257 -23.45 9.50 -6.37
CA ASN A 257 -24.73 8.87 -6.70
C ASN A 257 -24.78 8.34 -8.14
N GLY A 258 -24.01 8.92 -9.06
CA GLY A 258 -23.98 8.53 -10.48
C GLY A 258 -22.97 7.44 -10.79
N THR A 259 -21.81 7.39 -10.10
CA THR A 259 -20.79 6.34 -10.30
C THR A 259 -20.64 5.40 -9.10
N ASN A 260 -21.46 5.62 -8.07
CA ASN A 260 -21.53 4.77 -6.87
C ASN A 260 -20.22 4.69 -6.07
N VAL A 261 -19.39 5.74 -6.13
CA VAL A 261 -18.25 5.87 -5.21
C VAL A 261 -18.76 6.26 -3.82
N PRO A 262 -18.16 5.76 -2.73
CA PRO A 262 -18.68 5.99 -1.37
C PRO A 262 -18.57 7.44 -0.91
N MET A 263 -17.68 8.22 -1.51
CA MET A 263 -17.36 9.59 -1.17
C MET A 263 -17.03 10.37 -2.45
N GLY A 264 -17.55 11.58 -2.57
CA GLY A 264 -17.24 12.47 -3.70
C GLY A 264 -15.75 12.87 -3.69
N PRO A 265 -15.18 13.20 -4.86
CA PRO A 265 -13.75 13.46 -5.00
C PRO A 265 -13.25 14.67 -4.19
N LEU A 266 -14.04 15.73 -4.04
CA LEU A 266 -13.64 16.93 -3.31
C LEU A 266 -13.66 16.69 -1.80
N THR A 267 -14.72 16.04 -1.30
CA THR A 267 -14.75 15.57 0.10
C THR A 267 -13.60 14.60 0.36
N LEU A 268 -13.32 13.66 -0.55
CA LEU A 268 -12.21 12.72 -0.40
C LEU A 268 -10.86 13.43 -0.34
N ALA A 269 -10.64 14.44 -1.19
CA ALA A 269 -9.43 15.27 -1.15
C ALA A 269 -9.25 15.95 0.22
N ASP A 270 -10.32 16.48 0.81
CA ASP A 270 -10.26 17.11 2.14
C ASP A 270 -9.94 16.11 3.27
N PHE A 271 -10.34 14.85 3.13
CA PHE A 271 -10.00 13.77 4.07
C PHE A 271 -8.57 13.27 3.89
N ILE A 272 -8.05 13.25 2.67
CA ILE A 272 -6.65 12.92 2.38
C ILE A 272 -5.72 14.04 2.85
N GLY A 273 -6.11 15.29 2.61
CA GLY A 273 -5.31 16.49 2.81
C GLY A 273 -4.83 17.05 1.48
N LEU A 274 -5.15 18.32 1.21
CA LEU A 274 -4.88 18.94 -0.10
C LEU A 274 -3.38 19.10 -0.38
N ASP A 275 -2.57 19.30 0.65
CA ASP A 275 -1.11 19.33 0.56
C ASP A 275 -0.54 17.97 0.13
N THR A 276 -1.13 16.87 0.61
CA THR A 276 -0.76 15.51 0.21
C THR A 276 -1.18 15.24 -1.24
N CYS A 277 -2.41 15.63 -1.63
CA CYS A 277 -2.85 15.55 -3.02
C CYS A 277 -1.92 16.34 -3.95
N LEU A 278 -1.56 17.57 -3.57
CA LEU A 278 -0.65 18.41 -4.35
C LEU A 278 0.75 17.81 -4.46
N ALA A 279 1.30 17.30 -3.34
CA ALA A 279 2.61 16.65 -3.33
C ALA A 279 2.65 15.46 -4.29
N ILE A 280 1.63 14.59 -4.27
CA ILE A 280 1.58 13.44 -5.17
C ILE A 280 1.41 13.87 -6.64
N MET A 281 0.56 14.86 -6.93
CA MET A 281 0.43 15.39 -8.29
C MET A 281 1.74 15.99 -8.81
N ASN A 282 2.51 16.68 -7.96
CA ASN A 282 3.84 17.17 -8.33
C ASN A 282 4.80 16.03 -8.64
N VAL A 283 4.84 14.96 -7.82
CA VAL A 283 5.66 13.77 -8.09
C VAL A 283 5.27 13.13 -9.43
N LEU A 284 3.96 12.93 -9.66
CA LEU A 284 3.47 12.40 -10.93
C LEU A 284 3.92 13.27 -12.11
N HIS A 285 3.77 14.59 -12.02
CA HIS A 285 4.16 15.52 -13.08
C HIS A 285 5.66 15.51 -13.34
N GLN A 286 6.48 15.58 -12.29
CA GLN A 286 7.93 15.68 -12.40
C GLN A 286 8.55 14.38 -12.93
N GLU A 287 8.18 13.23 -12.35
CA GLU A 287 8.80 11.95 -12.69
C GLU A 287 8.32 11.41 -14.06
N THR A 288 7.12 11.80 -14.51
CA THR A 288 6.65 11.41 -15.85
C THR A 288 7.00 12.43 -16.94
N GLY A 289 7.28 13.68 -16.56
CA GLY A 289 7.48 14.79 -17.50
C GLY A 289 6.24 15.12 -18.34
N ASP A 290 5.05 14.63 -17.97
CA ASP A 290 3.84 14.72 -18.77
C ASP A 290 2.83 15.74 -18.18
N SER A 291 2.54 16.77 -18.96
CA SER A 291 1.58 17.84 -18.62
C SER A 291 0.16 17.34 -18.32
N LYS A 292 -0.19 16.09 -18.69
CA LYS A 292 -1.40 15.40 -18.23
C LYS A 292 -1.52 15.42 -16.70
N TYR A 293 -0.41 15.29 -15.99
CA TYR A 293 -0.38 15.25 -14.52
C TYR A 293 -0.16 16.62 -13.88
N ARG A 294 -0.37 17.73 -14.60
CA ARG A 294 -0.23 19.06 -14.02
C ARG A 294 -1.25 19.24 -12.87
N PRO A 295 -0.82 19.65 -11.67
CA PRO A 295 -1.76 19.99 -10.60
C PRO A 295 -2.59 21.23 -10.96
N SER A 296 -3.87 21.23 -10.56
CA SER A 296 -4.79 22.36 -10.68
C SER A 296 -4.21 23.64 -10.05
N GLY A 297 -4.53 24.79 -10.65
CA GLY A 297 -4.17 26.09 -10.10
C GLY A 297 -4.89 26.37 -8.77
N LEU A 298 -6.16 25.96 -8.66
CA LEU A 298 -6.95 26.08 -7.44
C LEU A 298 -6.35 25.24 -6.31
N LEU A 299 -5.98 23.99 -6.59
CA LEU A 299 -5.34 23.12 -5.59
C LEU A 299 -4.09 23.78 -4.97
N LYS A 300 -3.22 24.35 -5.82
CA LYS A 300 -2.03 25.08 -5.35
C LYS A 300 -2.41 26.24 -4.43
N ARG A 301 -3.31 27.12 -4.89
CA ARG A 301 -3.74 28.31 -4.12
C ARG A 301 -4.38 27.94 -2.78
N MET A 302 -5.14 26.85 -2.71
CA MET A 302 -5.73 26.38 -1.46
C MET A 302 -4.68 25.88 -0.47
N VAL A 303 -3.67 25.15 -0.95
CA VAL A 303 -2.54 24.73 -0.12
C VAL A 303 -1.72 25.93 0.35
N ASP A 304 -1.44 26.89 -0.54
CA ASP A 304 -0.73 28.14 -0.21
C ASP A 304 -1.49 28.96 0.85
N ALA A 305 -2.83 28.92 0.83
CA ALA A 305 -3.71 29.55 1.83
C ALA A 305 -3.81 28.78 3.15
N GLY A 306 -3.19 27.60 3.27
CA GLY A 306 -3.28 26.73 4.44
C GLY A 306 -4.60 26.00 4.59
N TRP A 307 -5.44 25.95 3.56
CA TRP A 307 -6.72 25.23 3.56
C TRP A 307 -6.51 23.78 3.13
N MET A 308 -6.00 22.96 4.05
CA MET A 308 -5.56 21.59 3.77
C MET A 308 -6.63 20.53 4.06
N GLY A 309 -7.91 20.92 4.09
CA GLY A 309 -9.03 20.01 4.35
C GLY A 309 -9.32 19.82 5.83
N LYS A 310 -9.76 18.61 6.18
CA LYS A 310 -10.27 18.29 7.52
C LYS A 310 -9.25 18.55 8.64
N LYS A 311 -7.96 18.35 8.36
CA LYS A 311 -6.89 18.53 9.36
C LYS A 311 -6.65 20.00 9.76
N THR A 312 -7.09 20.95 8.96
CA THR A 312 -7.01 22.40 9.22
C THR A 312 -8.39 23.03 9.45
N GLY A 313 -9.46 22.23 9.54
CA GLY A 313 -10.84 22.70 9.68
C GLY A 313 -11.44 23.33 8.41
N LYS A 314 -10.67 23.40 7.31
CA LYS A 314 -11.08 24.05 6.07
C LYS A 314 -10.31 23.51 4.86
N GLY A 315 -11.06 23.17 3.81
CA GLY A 315 -10.58 22.84 2.48
C GLY A 315 -11.62 23.25 1.44
N PHE A 316 -12.12 22.29 0.67
CA PHE A 316 -13.31 22.50 -0.15
C PHE A 316 -14.56 22.71 0.72
N TYR A 317 -14.64 22.00 1.84
CA TYR A 317 -15.67 22.11 2.87
C TYR A 317 -15.10 22.71 4.16
N GLU A 318 -15.99 23.12 5.07
CA GLU A 318 -15.65 23.54 6.45
C GLU A 318 -15.98 22.41 7.43
N TYR A 319 -15.12 22.19 8.44
CA TYR A 319 -15.15 21.04 9.37
C TYR A 319 -15.01 21.43 10.83
#